data_AF-A0A2T4MWQ5-F1
#
_entry.id   AF-A0A2T4MWQ5-F1
#
_cell.length_a   1.000
_cell.length_b   1.000
_cell.length_c   1.000
_cell.angle_alpha   90.00
_cell.angle_beta   90.00
_cell.angle_gamma   90.00
#
_symmetry.space_group_name_H-M   'P 1'
#
loop_
_entity.id
_entity.type
_entity.pdbx_description
1 polymer ?
#
loop_
_entity_poly.entity_id
_entity_poly.type
_entity_poly.pdbx_seq_one_letter_code
_entity_poly.pdbx_strand_id
1 'polypeptide(L)'
;MNFEKYELSMPHPLVIDFKKITFGKPGFSTHTLPVKSFGDDIRNIPEFVNEPVVDWFHLGMSAETIVGILADHNLSPELSFDVTGHREAVENWERHANDAIAAFVNDLLIECGVDDIPTDMIRPVLLLSRNGASTIKGQSLCYSEIASKFKAMVVAMTPMIEHYRATKS
;
A
#
# COMPACT_ATOMS: atom_id res chain seq x y z
N MET A 1 15.92 -18.95 2.95
CA MET A 1 15.21 -17.93 2.14
C MET A 1 15.52 -16.49 2.59
N ASN A 2 15.72 -15.54 1.65
CA ASN A 2 15.85 -14.10 1.92
C ASN A 2 14.45 -13.45 1.83
N PHE A 3 13.92 -12.90 2.93
CA PHE A 3 12.55 -12.36 3.01
C PHE A 3 12.44 -10.90 2.56
N GLU A 4 13.51 -10.12 2.70
CA GLU A 4 13.53 -8.69 2.38
C GLU A 4 13.20 -8.44 0.89
N LYS A 5 13.50 -9.40 0.02
CA LYS A 5 13.21 -9.30 -1.42
C LYS A 5 11.71 -9.32 -1.77
N TYR A 6 10.84 -9.72 -0.85
CA TYR A 6 9.37 -9.73 -1.05
C TYR A 6 8.67 -8.56 -0.36
N GLU A 7 9.44 -7.69 0.32
CA GLU A 7 8.90 -6.48 0.90
C GLU A 7 8.53 -5.49 -0.21
N LEU A 8 7.37 -4.87 -0.07
CA LEU A 8 6.91 -3.87 -1.02
C LEU A 8 7.66 -2.57 -0.77
N SER A 9 8.53 -2.20 -1.71
CA SER A 9 9.23 -0.91 -1.71
C SER A 9 8.29 0.27 -2.00
N MET A 10 7.11 0.00 -2.57
CA MET A 10 6.12 1.02 -2.91
C MET A 10 5.13 1.22 -1.75
N PRO A 11 4.98 2.45 -1.22
CA PRO A 11 3.96 2.74 -0.23
C PRO A 11 2.56 2.58 -0.84
N HIS A 12 1.60 2.16 -0.01
CA HIS A 12 0.20 2.07 -0.46
C HIS A 12 -0.30 3.48 -0.84
N PRO A 13 -0.90 3.66 -2.04
CA PRO A 13 -1.48 4.95 -2.44
C PRO A 13 -2.60 5.36 -1.48
N LEU A 14 -2.52 6.54 -0.88
CA LEU A 14 -3.57 7.07 -0.01
C LEU A 14 -4.42 8.06 -0.79
N VAL A 15 -5.73 8.11 -0.51
CA VAL A 15 -6.66 9.08 -1.13
C VAL A 15 -6.14 10.51 -1.04
N ILE A 16 -5.50 10.87 0.08
CA ILE A 16 -4.97 12.21 0.30
C ILE A 16 -3.84 12.60 -0.66
N ASP A 17 -3.11 11.63 -1.22
CA ASP A 17 -2.06 11.85 -2.22
C ASP A 17 -2.64 12.38 -3.55
N PHE A 18 -3.94 12.21 -3.76
CA PHE A 18 -4.65 12.55 -5.01
C PHE A 18 -5.69 13.66 -4.81
N LYS A 19 -5.78 14.23 -3.60
CA LYS A 19 -6.62 15.39 -3.32
C LYS A 19 -5.83 16.67 -3.56
N LYS A 20 -6.46 17.66 -4.21
CA LYS A 20 -5.92 19.00 -4.41
C LYS A 20 -6.95 20.05 -4.01
N ILE A 21 -6.47 21.16 -3.48
CA ILE A 21 -7.31 22.30 -3.11
C ILE A 21 -6.97 23.45 -4.05
N THR A 22 -7.98 23.94 -4.76
CA THR A 22 -7.93 25.18 -5.50
C THR A 22 -8.46 26.30 -4.62
N PHE A 23 -7.76 27.41 -4.51
CA PHE A 23 -8.14 28.54 -3.66
C PHE A 23 -7.62 29.84 -4.25
N GLY A 24 -8.15 30.97 -3.81
CA GLY A 24 -7.71 32.26 -4.31
C GLY A 24 -8.32 33.42 -3.54
N LYS A 25 -7.60 34.54 -3.53
CA LYS A 25 -8.09 35.78 -2.93
C LYS A 25 -8.93 36.55 -3.96
N PRO A 26 -10.06 37.16 -3.58
CA PRO A 26 -10.83 38.00 -4.50
C PRO A 26 -9.94 39.06 -5.16
N GLY A 27 -9.93 39.10 -6.49
CA GLY A 27 -9.10 40.03 -7.28
C GLY A 27 -7.68 39.55 -7.59
N PHE A 28 -7.31 38.33 -7.17
CA PHE A 28 -6.00 37.72 -7.43
C PHE A 28 -6.14 36.40 -8.21
N SER A 29 -5.01 35.82 -8.60
CA SER A 29 -4.95 34.51 -9.24
C SER A 29 -5.38 33.40 -8.28
N THR A 30 -5.94 32.32 -8.85
CA THR A 30 -6.20 31.08 -8.11
C THR A 30 -4.97 30.18 -8.13
N HIS A 31 -4.79 29.43 -7.06
CA HIS A 31 -3.70 28.48 -6.86
C HIS A 31 -4.29 27.10 -6.58
N THR A 32 -3.67 26.06 -7.14
CA THR A 32 -4.06 24.67 -6.89
C THR A 32 -2.89 23.94 -6.25
N LEU A 33 -3.06 23.52 -5.00
CA LEU A 33 -2.02 22.81 -4.23
C LEU A 33 -2.49 21.41 -3.82
N PRO A 34 -1.58 20.41 -3.79
CA PRO A 34 -1.88 19.09 -3.23
C PRO A 34 -2.15 19.18 -1.72
N VAL A 35 -3.08 18.38 -1.22
CA VAL A 35 -3.45 18.38 0.21
C VAL A 35 -2.28 17.92 1.08
N LYS A 36 -1.54 16.89 0.65
CA LYS A 36 -0.46 16.26 1.42
C LYS A 36 0.64 17.24 1.86
N SER A 37 1.00 18.17 0.98
CA SER A 37 2.06 19.16 1.20
C SER A 37 1.53 20.59 1.32
N PHE A 38 0.20 20.76 1.45
CA PHE A 38 -0.45 22.07 1.38
C PHE A 38 0.19 23.12 2.29
N GLY A 39 0.45 22.77 3.56
CA GLY A 39 1.03 23.70 4.52
C GLY A 39 2.42 24.21 4.12
N ASP A 40 3.26 23.37 3.53
CA ASP A 40 4.59 23.78 3.07
C ASP A 40 4.49 24.53 1.75
N ASP A 41 3.60 24.10 0.86
CA ASP A 41 3.46 24.66 -0.48
C ASP A 41 2.86 26.08 -0.47
N ILE A 42 1.88 26.35 0.40
CA ILE A 42 1.25 27.69 0.48
C ILE A 42 2.24 28.76 0.94
N ARG A 43 3.22 28.39 1.77
CA ARG A 43 4.31 29.29 2.22
C ARG A 43 5.20 29.76 1.08
N ASN A 44 5.23 29.02 -0.02
CA ASN A 44 6.05 29.35 -1.18
C ASN A 44 5.32 30.25 -2.18
N ILE A 45 4.03 30.54 -1.97
CA ILE A 45 3.27 31.44 -2.84
C ILE A 45 3.53 32.88 -2.39
N PRO A 46 4.12 33.75 -3.24
CA PRO A 46 4.50 35.12 -2.83
C PRO A 46 3.36 35.94 -2.22
N GLU A 47 2.13 35.73 -2.70
CA GLU A 47 0.92 36.40 -2.21
C GLU A 47 0.56 36.02 -0.76
N PHE A 48 1.04 34.88 -0.27
CA PHE A 48 0.68 34.31 1.04
C PHE A 48 1.85 34.25 2.02
N VAL A 49 3.11 34.48 1.61
CA VAL A 49 4.32 34.38 2.46
C VAL A 49 4.19 35.08 3.82
N ASN A 50 3.51 36.24 3.87
CA ASN A 50 3.33 37.04 5.08
C ASN A 50 1.87 37.12 5.55
N GLU A 51 0.97 36.31 4.99
CA GLU A 51 -0.44 36.32 5.36
C GLU A 51 -0.64 35.51 6.66
N PRO A 52 -1.29 36.06 7.70
CA PRO A 52 -1.46 35.37 9.00
C PRO A 52 -2.17 34.01 8.91
N VAL A 53 -2.97 33.79 7.87
CA VAL A 53 -3.65 32.50 7.61
C VAL A 53 -2.65 31.35 7.42
N VAL A 54 -1.44 31.63 6.92
CA VAL A 54 -0.44 30.60 6.63
C VAL A 54 0.07 29.90 7.89
N ASP A 55 0.08 30.59 9.02
CA ASP A 55 0.51 30.04 10.30
C ASP A 55 -0.46 28.99 10.85
N TRP A 56 -1.70 28.95 10.36
CA TRP A 56 -2.69 27.95 10.75
C TRP A 56 -2.49 26.60 10.06
N PHE A 57 -1.65 26.53 9.03
CA PHE A 57 -1.45 25.31 8.26
C PHE A 57 -0.24 24.49 8.72
N HIS A 58 -0.43 23.21 9.00
CA HIS A 58 0.62 22.28 9.45
C HIS A 58 0.63 20.97 8.64
N LEU A 59 1.76 20.27 8.62
CA LEU A 59 1.87 18.97 7.94
C LEU A 59 0.85 17.97 8.49
N GLY A 60 0.17 17.24 7.61
CA GLY A 60 -0.72 16.13 7.99
C GLY A 60 -2.16 16.50 8.33
N MET A 61 -2.57 17.75 8.13
CA MET A 61 -3.99 18.14 8.27
C MET A 61 -4.87 17.46 7.22
N SER A 62 -6.14 17.26 7.57
CA SER A 62 -7.14 16.77 6.62
C SER A 62 -7.50 17.84 5.59
N ALA A 63 -7.98 17.39 4.43
CA ALA A 63 -8.46 18.29 3.39
C ALA A 63 -9.59 19.19 3.89
N GLU A 64 -10.49 18.62 4.69
CA GLU A 64 -11.67 19.30 5.23
C GLU A 64 -11.28 20.43 6.19
N THR A 65 -10.26 20.22 7.03
CA THR A 65 -9.70 21.27 7.90
C THR A 65 -9.08 22.40 7.10
N ILE A 66 -8.29 22.09 6.06
CA ILE A 66 -7.68 23.11 5.21
C ILE A 66 -8.75 23.95 4.52
N VAL A 67 -9.78 23.30 3.94
CA VAL A 67 -10.90 24.00 3.30
C VAL A 67 -11.62 24.90 4.31
N GLY A 68 -11.86 24.45 5.54
CA GLY A 68 -12.48 25.26 6.59
C GLY A 68 -11.69 26.55 6.87
N ILE A 69 -10.38 26.42 7.12
CA ILE A 69 -9.50 27.57 7.40
C ILE A 69 -9.50 28.54 6.21
N LEU A 70 -9.38 28.04 4.97
CA LEU A 70 -9.39 28.90 3.78
C LEU A 70 -10.72 29.64 3.62
N ALA A 71 -11.86 28.98 3.90
CA ALA A 71 -13.18 29.58 3.83
C ALA A 71 -13.36 30.68 4.88
N ASP A 72 -12.94 30.42 6.14
CA ASP A 72 -13.01 31.38 7.25
C ASP A 72 -12.18 32.65 6.97
N HIS A 73 -11.15 32.54 6.13
CA HIS A 73 -10.29 33.64 5.70
C HIS A 73 -10.65 34.24 4.33
N ASN A 74 -11.84 33.94 3.79
CA ASN A 74 -12.34 34.45 2.50
C ASN A 74 -11.48 34.09 1.27
N LEU A 75 -10.90 32.89 1.23
CA LEU A 75 -10.03 32.41 0.14
C LEU A 75 -10.71 31.42 -0.83
N SER A 76 -12.05 31.39 -0.83
CA SER A 76 -12.90 30.62 -1.76
C SER A 76 -12.33 29.25 -2.18
N PRO A 77 -12.24 28.28 -1.26
CA PRO A 77 -11.63 26.98 -1.53
C PRO A 77 -12.56 26.02 -2.29
N GLU A 78 -11.97 25.22 -3.17
CA GLU A 78 -12.59 24.09 -3.87
C GLU A 78 -11.71 22.83 -3.71
N LEU A 79 -12.30 21.74 -3.21
CA LEU A 79 -11.62 20.46 -3.08
C LEU A 79 -11.87 19.61 -4.32
N SER A 80 -10.79 19.12 -4.94
CA SER A 80 -10.83 18.17 -6.04
C SER A 80 -10.11 16.88 -5.67
N PHE A 81 -10.55 15.77 -6.28
CA PHE A 81 -9.97 14.45 -6.10
C PHE A 81 -9.79 13.78 -7.46
N ASP A 82 -8.55 13.39 -7.78
CA ASP A 82 -8.24 12.61 -8.98
C ASP A 82 -8.58 11.12 -8.76
N VAL A 83 -9.87 10.80 -8.95
CA VAL A 83 -10.40 9.43 -8.80
C VAL A 83 -9.70 8.46 -9.74
N THR A 84 -9.47 8.87 -10.99
CA THR A 84 -8.90 8.00 -12.02
C THR A 84 -7.44 7.70 -11.69
N GLY A 85 -6.63 8.72 -11.39
CA GLY A 85 -5.23 8.54 -11.01
C GLY A 85 -5.08 7.73 -9.73
N HIS A 86 -5.94 7.94 -8.72
CA HIS A 86 -5.93 7.13 -7.49
C HIS A 86 -6.22 5.65 -7.79
N ARG A 87 -7.24 5.38 -8.62
CA ARG A 87 -7.59 4.00 -8.99
C ARG A 87 -6.45 3.31 -9.73
N GLU A 88 -5.85 3.97 -10.70
CA GLU A 88 -4.71 3.42 -11.46
C GLU A 88 -3.51 3.14 -10.55
N ALA A 89 -3.22 4.02 -9.59
CA ALA A 89 -2.16 3.82 -8.62
C ALA A 89 -2.43 2.62 -7.70
N VAL A 90 -3.68 2.44 -7.23
CA VAL A 90 -4.08 1.28 -6.43
C VAL A 90 -3.97 -0.01 -7.23
N GLU A 91 -4.50 -0.04 -8.46
CA GLU A 91 -4.40 -1.21 -9.34
C GLU A 91 -2.94 -1.59 -9.63
N ASN A 92 -2.07 -0.59 -9.81
CA ASN A 92 -0.64 -0.81 -9.98
C ASN A 92 0.01 -1.37 -8.71
N TRP A 93 -0.30 -0.80 -7.54
CA TRP A 93 0.21 -1.27 -6.25
C TRP A 93 -0.24 -2.72 -5.97
N GLU A 94 -1.51 -3.04 -6.20
CA GLU A 94 -2.06 -4.39 -6.05
C GLU A 94 -1.36 -5.40 -6.96
N ARG A 95 -1.04 -5.01 -8.20
CA ARG A 95 -0.26 -5.86 -9.12
C ARG A 95 1.11 -6.21 -8.55
N HIS A 96 1.85 -5.21 -8.09
CA HIS A 96 3.18 -5.43 -7.47
C HIS A 96 3.09 -6.27 -6.20
N ALA A 97 2.06 -6.05 -5.38
CA ALA A 97 1.79 -6.85 -4.19
C ALA A 97 1.54 -8.33 -4.54
N ASN A 98 0.74 -8.59 -5.57
CA ASN A 98 0.45 -9.94 -6.04
C ASN A 98 1.69 -10.61 -6.64
N ASP A 99 2.49 -9.88 -7.42
CA ASP A 99 3.74 -10.40 -7.99
C ASP A 99 4.75 -10.80 -6.90
N ALA A 100 4.89 -9.98 -5.86
CA ALA A 100 5.75 -10.29 -4.70
C ALA A 100 5.26 -11.54 -3.96
N ILE A 101 3.95 -11.68 -3.75
CA ILE A 101 3.35 -12.87 -3.11
C ILE A 101 3.57 -14.11 -3.98
N ALA A 102 3.38 -14.01 -5.30
CA ALA A 102 3.59 -15.11 -6.22
C ALA A 102 5.05 -15.59 -6.22
N ALA A 103 6.00 -14.65 -6.24
CA ALA A 103 7.42 -14.94 -6.12
C ALA A 103 7.76 -15.62 -4.78
N PHE A 104 7.21 -15.12 -3.67
CA PHE A 104 7.37 -15.75 -2.36
C PHE A 104 6.85 -17.18 -2.34
N VAL A 105 5.63 -17.42 -2.83
CA VAL A 105 5.04 -18.75 -2.86
C VAL A 105 5.87 -19.70 -3.71
N ASN A 106 6.32 -19.27 -4.88
CA ASN A 106 7.14 -20.09 -5.76
C ASN A 106 8.46 -20.51 -5.08
N ASP A 107 9.18 -19.56 -4.50
CA ASP A 107 10.43 -19.85 -3.82
C ASP A 107 10.23 -20.71 -2.57
N LEU A 108 9.12 -20.54 -1.86
CA LEU A 108 8.76 -21.36 -0.70
C LEU A 108 8.50 -22.82 -1.10
N LEU A 109 7.82 -23.05 -2.24
CA LEU A 109 7.61 -24.40 -2.78
C LEU A 109 8.94 -25.06 -3.14
N ILE A 110 9.84 -24.33 -3.79
CA ILE A 110 11.18 -24.83 -4.16
C ILE A 110 12.03 -25.12 -2.90
N GLU A 111 12.07 -24.20 -1.93
CA GLU A 111 12.83 -24.36 -0.68
C GLU A 111 12.34 -25.57 0.13
N CYS A 112 11.03 -25.86 0.08
CA CYS A 112 10.45 -27.03 0.72
C CYS A 112 10.49 -28.29 -0.16
N GLY A 113 11.02 -28.18 -1.38
CA GLY A 113 11.10 -29.26 -2.36
C GLY A 113 9.75 -29.89 -2.66
N VAL A 114 8.74 -29.07 -2.95
CA VAL A 114 7.36 -29.49 -3.30
C VAL A 114 6.83 -28.74 -4.53
N ASP A 115 7.70 -28.12 -5.31
CA ASP A 115 7.38 -27.42 -6.57
C ASP A 115 6.85 -28.36 -7.68
N ASP A 116 7.12 -29.66 -7.57
CA ASP A 116 6.62 -30.71 -8.46
C ASP A 116 5.22 -31.24 -8.08
N ILE A 117 4.71 -30.85 -6.91
CA ILE A 117 3.43 -31.31 -6.37
C ILE A 117 2.28 -30.45 -6.93
N PRO A 118 1.17 -31.07 -7.39
CA PRO A 118 0.04 -30.33 -7.94
C PRO A 118 -0.48 -29.24 -6.98
N THR A 119 -0.75 -28.07 -7.53
CA THR A 119 -1.22 -26.90 -6.78
C THR A 119 -2.42 -27.23 -5.89
N ASP A 120 -3.38 -28.02 -6.37
CA ASP A 120 -4.57 -28.38 -5.59
C ASP A 120 -4.27 -29.20 -4.33
N MET A 121 -3.17 -29.96 -4.31
CA MET A 121 -2.73 -30.74 -3.14
C MET A 121 -2.00 -29.87 -2.12
N ILE A 122 -1.23 -28.88 -2.58
CA ILE A 122 -0.41 -28.03 -1.70
C ILE A 122 -1.13 -26.73 -1.27
N ARG A 123 -2.13 -26.28 -2.03
CA ARG A 123 -2.89 -25.05 -1.78
C ARG A 123 -3.54 -25.00 -0.38
N PRO A 124 -4.16 -26.06 0.15
CA PRO A 124 -4.70 -26.04 1.52
C PRO A 124 -3.62 -25.77 2.57
N VAL A 125 -2.42 -26.33 2.37
CA VAL A 125 -1.26 -26.14 3.27
C VAL A 125 -0.78 -24.69 3.24
N LEU A 126 -0.67 -24.11 2.04
CA LEU A 126 -0.34 -22.70 1.86
C LEU A 126 -1.37 -21.79 2.54
N LEU A 127 -2.67 -22.06 2.37
CA LEU A 127 -3.74 -21.27 2.99
C LEU A 127 -3.71 -21.36 4.52
N LEU A 128 -3.52 -22.55 5.09
CA LEU A 128 -3.40 -22.74 6.54
C LEU A 128 -2.15 -22.06 7.10
N SER A 129 -1.04 -22.08 6.38
CA SER A 129 0.20 -21.42 6.79
C SER A 129 0.09 -19.90 6.81
N ARG A 130 -0.79 -19.34 5.97
CA ARG A 130 -1.14 -17.92 5.96
C ARG A 130 -2.17 -17.55 7.03
N ASN A 131 -2.89 -18.52 7.59
CA ASN A 131 -3.90 -18.25 8.61
C ASN A 131 -3.25 -17.73 9.91
N GLY A 132 -3.78 -16.63 10.43
CA GLY A 132 -3.25 -15.94 11.61
C GLY A 132 -1.92 -15.22 11.39
N ALA A 133 -1.34 -15.19 10.18
CA ALA A 133 -0.28 -14.23 9.87
C ALA A 133 -0.94 -12.86 9.80
N SER A 134 -0.50 -11.91 10.64
CA SER A 134 -1.17 -10.62 10.74
C SER A 134 -1.01 -9.85 9.42
N THR A 135 -2.05 -9.81 8.59
CA THR A 135 -2.14 -8.83 7.51
C THR A 135 -2.58 -7.50 8.12
N ILE A 136 -1.71 -6.89 8.93
CA ILE A 136 -1.93 -5.53 9.38
C ILE A 136 -1.64 -4.64 8.17
N LYS A 137 -2.63 -3.80 7.86
CA LYS A 137 -2.55 -2.74 6.85
C LYS A 137 -1.17 -2.10 6.84
N GLY A 138 -0.43 -2.32 5.76
CA GLY A 138 0.72 -1.49 5.40
C GLY A 138 2.08 -2.14 5.40
N GLN A 139 2.45 -3.08 6.28
CA GLN A 139 3.87 -3.48 6.38
C GLN A 139 4.06 -4.94 6.83
N SER A 140 4.81 -5.69 6.01
CA SER A 140 5.27 -7.08 6.17
C SER A 140 4.16 -8.14 6.30
N LEU A 141 3.87 -8.84 5.21
CA LEU A 141 3.50 -10.26 5.35
C LEU A 141 4.62 -10.88 6.19
N CYS A 142 4.30 -11.46 7.34
CA CYS A 142 5.31 -12.13 8.17
C CYS A 142 5.77 -13.40 7.44
N TYR A 143 6.51 -13.22 6.34
CA TYR A 143 6.90 -14.24 5.39
C TYR A 143 7.73 -15.32 6.07
N SER A 144 8.50 -14.94 7.09
CA SER A 144 9.22 -15.84 7.98
C SER A 144 8.28 -16.78 8.77
N GLU A 145 7.21 -16.26 9.35
CA GLU A 145 6.20 -17.08 10.05
C GLU A 145 5.46 -18.01 9.08
N ILE A 146 5.06 -17.48 7.92
CA ILE A 146 4.37 -18.27 6.89
C ILE A 146 5.28 -19.40 6.41
N ALA A 147 6.54 -19.09 6.11
CA ALA A 147 7.52 -20.10 5.67
C ALA A 147 7.78 -21.15 6.75
N SER A 148 7.89 -20.75 8.01
CA SER A 148 8.08 -21.68 9.13
C SER A 148 6.89 -22.62 9.31
N LYS A 149 5.66 -22.10 9.28
CA LYS A 149 4.42 -22.91 9.37
C LYS A 149 4.33 -23.87 8.20
N PHE A 150 4.55 -23.36 6.99
CA PHE A 150 4.48 -24.15 5.77
C PHE A 150 5.48 -25.29 5.77
N LYS A 151 6.75 -25.01 6.11
CA LYS A 151 7.79 -26.03 6.22
C LYS A 151 7.42 -27.12 7.21
N ALA A 152 6.88 -26.76 8.39
CA ALA A 152 6.43 -27.75 9.38
C ALA A 152 5.30 -28.64 8.85
N MET A 153 4.33 -28.07 8.12
CA MET A 153 3.25 -28.84 7.52
C MET A 153 3.73 -29.73 6.37
N VAL A 154 4.65 -29.26 5.53
CA VAL A 154 5.28 -30.08 4.47
C VAL A 154 6.02 -31.27 5.07
N VAL A 155 6.78 -31.07 6.15
CA VAL A 155 7.46 -32.17 6.88
C VAL A 155 6.44 -33.18 7.43
N ALA A 156 5.32 -32.71 7.98
CA ALA A 156 4.26 -33.60 8.46
C ALA A 156 3.59 -34.39 7.31
N MET A 157 3.57 -33.83 6.11
CA MET A 157 2.98 -34.44 4.90
C MET A 157 3.95 -35.26 4.06
N THR A 158 5.23 -35.36 4.46
CA THR A 158 6.27 -36.10 3.72
C THR A 158 5.81 -37.50 3.26
N PRO A 159 5.15 -38.34 4.08
CA PRO A 159 4.70 -39.66 3.62
C PRO A 159 3.71 -39.61 2.44
N MET A 160 2.81 -38.63 2.42
CA MET A 160 1.84 -38.46 1.32
C MET A 160 2.52 -37.93 0.05
N ILE A 161 3.48 -37.01 0.21
CA ILE A 161 4.26 -36.43 -0.88
C ILE A 161 5.12 -37.52 -1.55
N GLU A 162 5.81 -38.35 -0.77
CA GLU A 162 6.61 -39.48 -1.25
C GLU A 162 5.74 -40.53 -1.95
N HIS A 163 4.56 -40.84 -1.38
CA HIS A 163 3.61 -41.76 -2.01
C HIS A 163 3.14 -41.23 -3.38
N TYR A 164 2.75 -39.96 -3.46
CA TYR A 164 2.36 -39.33 -4.72
C TYR A 164 3.46 -39.47 -5.78
N ARG A 165 4.70 -39.11 -5.43
CA ARG A 165 5.86 -39.23 -6.33
C ARG A 165 6.09 -40.66 -6.80
N ALA A 166 5.95 -41.65 -5.92
CA ALA A 166 6.08 -43.06 -6.26
C ALA A 166 4.98 -43.54 -7.22
N THR A 167 3.74 -43.03 -7.07
CA THR A 167 2.59 -43.42 -7.92
C THR A 167 2.48 -42.67 -9.25
N LYS A 168 3.27 -41.61 -9.45
CA LYS A 168 3.32 -40.83 -10.69
C LYS A 168 4.14 -41.52 -11.80
N SER A 169 4.81 -42.64 -11.48
CA SER A 169 5.59 -43.46 -12.43
C SER A 169 4.69 -44.24 -13.39
#